data_AF-A0A0G0Q9C4-F1
#
_entry.id   AF-A0A0G0Q9C4-F1
#
_cell.length_a   1.000
_cell.length_b   1.000
_cell.length_c   1.000
_cell.angle_alpha   90.00
_cell.angle_beta   90.00
_cell.angle_gamma   90.00
#
_symmetry.space_group_name_H-M   'P 1'
#
loop_
_entity.id
_entity.type
_entity.pdbx_description
1 polymer ?
#
loop_
_entity_poly.entity_id
_entity_poly.type
_entity_poly.pdbx_seq_one_letter_code
_entity_poly.pdbx_strand_id
1 'polypeptide(L)' 'MPGFLKNISTTEIIILVSILILLFGAKAFISFGRTAGQSLKEIKKIKKNFTEAIEDDQPSKKNEEVT' A
#
# COMPACT_ATOMS: atom_id res chain seq x y z
N MET A 1 -28.18 0.99 8.42
CA MET A 1 -26.71 1.02 8.17
C MET A 1 -26.02 1.37 9.47
N PRO A 2 -25.01 0.63 9.91
CA PRO A 2 -24.61 0.74 11.29
C PRO A 2 -23.61 1.91 11.46
N GLY A 3 -24.11 3.01 12.03
CA GLY A 3 -23.39 4.28 12.21
C GLY A 3 -22.31 4.29 13.29
N PHE A 4 -21.89 3.13 13.79
CA PHE A 4 -20.90 3.01 14.87
C PHE A 4 -19.47 3.37 14.43
N LEU A 5 -19.16 3.28 13.13
CA LEU A 5 -17.84 3.64 12.60
C LEU A 5 -17.63 5.16 12.43
N LYS A 6 -18.72 5.95 12.42
CA LYS A 6 -18.64 7.40 12.15
C LYS A 6 -18.15 8.21 13.36
N ASN A 7 -18.24 7.65 14.56
CA ASN A 7 -17.84 8.31 15.81
C ASN A 7 -16.53 7.79 16.39
N ILE A 8 -15.80 6.92 15.66
CA ILE A 8 -14.51 6.41 16.14
C ILE A 8 -13.52 7.58 16.21
N SER A 9 -13.27 8.04 17.44
CA SER A 9 -12.32 9.10 17.75
C SER A 9 -10.88 8.56 17.76
N THR A 10 -9.90 9.44 17.56
CA THR A 10 -8.47 9.10 17.63
C THR A 10 -8.12 8.35 18.93
N THR A 11 -8.76 8.72 20.04
CA THR A 11 -8.58 8.05 21.33
C THR A 11 -9.01 6.58 21.30
N GLU A 12 -10.14 6.28 20.69
CA GLU A 12 -10.67 4.91 20.59
C GLU A 12 -9.79 4.05 19.67
N ILE A 13 -9.26 4.65 18.59
CA ILE A 13 -8.28 3.99 17.71
C ILE A 13 -7.02 3.62 18.51
N ILE A 14 -6.50 4.54 19.34
CA ILE A 14 -5.32 4.28 20.16
C ILE A 14 -5.58 3.14 21.16
N ILE A 15 -6.76 3.11 21.79
CA ILE A 15 -7.15 2.05 22.72
C ILE A 15 -7.22 0.70 21.99
N LEU A 16 -7.88 0.66 20.82
CA LEU A 16 -7.99 -0.55 20.01
C LEU A 16 -6.61 -1.08 19.60
N VAL A 17 -5.75 -0.20 19.10
CA VAL A 17 -4.36 -0.54 18.73
C VAL A 17 -3.58 -1.02 19.94
N SER A 18 -3.76 -0.41 21.11
CA SER A 18 -3.11 -0.84 22.35
C SER A 18 -3.55 -2.25 22.76
N ILE A 19 -4.84 -2.57 22.65
CA ILE A 19 -5.35 -3.93 22.91
C ILE A 19 -4.74 -4.94 21.93
N LEU A 20 -4.68 -4.60 20.63
CA LEU A 20 -4.06 -5.46 19.62
C LEU A 20 -2.56 -5.70 19.92
N ILE A 21 -1.84 -4.67 20.35
CA ILE A 21 -0.44 -4.78 20.73
C ILE A 21 -0.28 -5.62 22.00
N LEU A 22 -1.21 -5.56 22.97
CA LEU A 22 -1.16 -6.39 24.17
C LEU A 22 -1.42 -7.87 23.85
N LEU A 23 -2.35 -8.17 22.94
CA LEU A 23 -2.70 -9.55 22.56
C LEU A 23 -1.62 -10.22 21.70
N PHE A 24 -1.13 -9.51 20.69
CA PHE A 24 -0.22 -10.09 19.69
C PHE A 24 1.23 -9.66 19.86
N GLY A 25 1.49 -8.64 20.68
CA GLY A 25 2.79 -8.00 20.80
C GLY A 25 3.08 -7.05 19.64
N ALA A 26 3.91 -6.03 19.91
CA ALA A 26 4.40 -5.12 18.87
C ALA A 26 5.21 -5.86 17.77
N LYS A 27 5.83 -7.00 18.11
CA LYS A 27 6.61 -7.82 17.18
C LYS A 27 5.75 -8.38 16.05
N ALA A 28 4.53 -8.85 16.34
CA ALA A 28 3.62 -9.37 15.33
C ALA A 28 3.28 -8.27 14.32
N PHE A 29 2.85 -7.09 14.81
CA PHE A 29 2.52 -5.95 13.95
C PHE A 29 3.69 -5.54 13.05
N ILE A 30 4.91 -5.47 13.59
CA ILE A 30 6.12 -5.15 12.80
C ILE A 30 6.41 -6.23 11.75
N SER A 31 6.27 -7.50 12.09
CA SER A 31 6.51 -8.61 11.15
C SER A 31 5.49 -8.63 10.01
N PHE A 32 4.21 -8.37 10.31
CA PHE A 32 3.15 -8.23 9.32
C PHE A 32 3.42 -7.01 8.42
N GLY A 33 3.77 -5.86 8.98
CA GLY A 33 4.10 -4.67 8.22
C GLY A 33 5.29 -4.87 7.27
N ARG A 34 6.35 -5.57 7.73
CA ARG A 34 7.50 -5.92 6.88
C ARG A 34 7.10 -6.82 5.71
N THR A 35 6.37 -7.89 6.00
CA THR A 35 5.95 -8.87 4.98
C THR A 35 4.99 -8.23 3.98
N ALA A 36 3.97 -7.54 4.47
CA ALA A 36 3.01 -6.81 3.62
C ALA A 36 3.72 -5.73 2.78
N GLY A 37 4.65 -4.98 3.37
CA GLY A 37 5.43 -3.97 2.65
C GLY A 37 6.30 -4.57 1.55
N GLN A 38 6.92 -5.73 1.78
CA GLN A 38 7.65 -6.47 0.75
C GLN A 38 6.72 -6.92 -0.39
N SER A 39 5.57 -7.51 -0.06
CA SER A 39 4.58 -7.92 -1.07
C SER A 39 4.08 -6.72 -1.90
N LEU A 40 3.79 -5.59 -1.27
CA LEU A 40 3.39 -4.36 -1.98
C LEU A 40 4.50 -3.83 -2.88
N LYS A 41 5.77 -3.94 -2.47
CA LYS A 41 6.93 -3.55 -3.28
C LYS A 41 7.09 -4.43 -4.51
N GLU A 42 6.90 -5.74 -4.37
CA GLU A 42 6.93 -6.70 -5.49
C GLU A 42 5.78 -6.44 -6.46
N ILE A 43 4.56 -6.24 -5.97
CA ILE A 43 3.39 -5.88 -6.79
C ILE A 43 3.67 -4.59 -7.58
N LYS A 44 4.26 -3.57 -6.94
CA LYS A 44 4.65 -2.32 -7.61
C LYS A 44 5.69 -2.55 -8.70
N LYS A 45 6.66 -3.44 -8.46
CA LYS A 45 7.71 -3.78 -9.44
C LYS A 45 7.12 -4.50 -10.66
N ILE A 46 6.24 -5.47 -10.44
CA ILE A 46 5.54 -6.18 -11.53
C ILE A 46 4.71 -5.20 -12.35
N LYS A 47 3.93 -4.34 -11.68
CA LYS A 47 3.15 -3.30 -12.37
C LYS A 47 4.03 -2.40 -13.23
N LYS A 48 5.18 -1.95 -12.70
CA LYS A 48 6.14 -1.12 -13.44
C LYS A 48 6.67 -1.85 -14.68
N ASN A 49 7.19 -3.06 -14.50
CA ASN A 49 7.74 -3.86 -15.60
C ASN A 49 6.68 -4.17 -16.67
N PHE A 50 5.44 -4.43 -16.25
CA PHE A 50 4.34 -4.69 -17.16
C PHE A 50 3.93 -3.44 -17.95
N THR A 51 3.88 -2.27 -17.30
CA THR A 51 3.67 -0.99 -17.99
C THR A 51 4.79 -0.69 -18.98
N GLU A 52 6.05 -0.85 -18.57
CA GLU A 52 7.21 -0.64 -19.46
C GLU A 52 7.18 -1.61 -20.66
N ALA A 53 6.86 -2.89 -20.44
CA ALA A 53 6.76 -3.87 -21.53
C ALA A 53 5.60 -3.61 -22.50
N ILE A 54 4.51 -2.98 -22.04
CA ILE A 54 3.39 -2.56 -22.92
C ILE A 54 3.73 -1.26 -23.65
N GLU A 55 4.48 -0.35 -23.03
CA GLU A 55 4.92 0.90 -23.66
C GLU A 55 6.02 0.68 -24.72
N ASP A 56 6.89 -0.33 -24.54
CA ASP A 56 7.97 -0.66 -25.49
C ASP A 56 7.45 -1.36 -26.77
N ASP A 57 6.21 -1.87 -26.77
CA ASP A 57 5.56 -2.51 -27.92
C ASP A 57 4.73 -1.52 -28.77
N GLN A 58 4.76 -0.21 -28.44
CA GLN A 58 4.24 0.86 -29.31
C GLN A 58 5.41 1.63 -29.97
N PRO A 59 5.67 1.47 -31.28
CA PRO A 59 6.56 2.37 -31.98
C PRO A 59 5.84 3.72 -32.14
N SER A 60 6.56 4.83 -31.86
CA SER A 60 6.16 6.24 -31.99
C SER A 60 5.23 6.77 -30.88
N LYS A 61 5.55 7.85 -30.15
CA LYS A 61 6.06 9.14 -30.61
C LYS A 61 6.94 9.83 -29.56
N LYS A 62 8.20 10.08 -29.91
CA LYS A 62 9.00 11.16 -29.33
C LYS A 62 9.90 11.76 -30.39
N ASN A 63 9.28 12.45 -31.33
CA ASN A 63 9.92 13.39 -32.26
C ASN A 63 8.81 14.34 -32.71
N GLU A 64 8.49 15.34 -31.88
CA GLU A 64 7.74 16.55 -32.25
C GLU A 64 7.64 17.48 -31.01
N GLU A 65 8.76 18.10 -30.64
CA GLU A 65 8.78 19.40 -29.96
C GLU A 65 10.10 20.09 -30.40
N VAL A 66 10.11 20.58 -31.65
CA VAL A 66 10.01 21.99 -32.05
C VAL A 66 11.39 22.67 -32.07
N THR A 67 11.88 22.74 -33.30
CA THR A 67 12.80 23.70 -33.92
C THR A 67 12.49 25.15 -33.56
#